data_AF-A0A962DUD3-F1
#
_entry.id   AF-A0A962DUD3-F1
#
_cell.length_a   1.000
_cell.length_b   1.000
_cell.length_c   1.000
_cell.angle_alpha   90.00
_cell.angle_beta   90.00
_cell.angle_gamma   90.00
#
_symmetry.space_group_name_H-M   'P 1'
#
loop_
_entity.id
_entity.type
_entity.pdbx_description
1 polymer ?
#
loop_
_entity_poly.entity_id
_entity_poly.type
_entity_poly.pdbx_seq_one_letter_code
_entity_poly.pdbx_strand_id
1 'polypeptide(L)'
;MRVRLGLRGAVTGLALAGGLLLPPVVVAGPAPDDAVGVGLAADTPVGIASGSESAIGTGDAAVAKRAILVQWSDRLREAGLSDLESWQREIGALLQAASSEGLERARSATTYSELIDALQGLAAGDKPSGADGLRLSVPSGLEVGAKALGDADRDLVYVPLTPCRIIDTRVAGGRIAANSTRSFDVSGAADFAFQGGSVTNCGLATAGDFAAAALMIIAVTPSGAGYLVAYPFGTSQPLASTLNYTAGAIIGNSAVVKLDQGPAVQEMTIYTFAQTDIVVDIYGYYRAPPNTLQLQCQTTAQATNTVAAGTLGTATAPTCAAGYTPVATNCESSSPQMPFVFASGGVCSARNNGAASADLRASANCCRTAF
;
A
#
# COMPACT_ATOMS: atom_id res chain seq x y z
N MET A 1 -52.84 47.76 -43.56
CA MET A 1 -52.29 46.44 -43.95
C MET A 1 -53.08 45.37 -43.23
N ARG A 2 -54.11 44.65 -43.70
CA ARG A 2 -54.55 44.10 -45.00
C ARG A 2 -53.58 43.14 -45.69
N VAL A 3 -53.88 41.84 -45.48
CA VAL A 3 -54.13 40.78 -46.49
C VAL A 3 -53.03 39.71 -46.68
N ARG A 4 -53.40 38.47 -46.24
CA ARG A 4 -53.25 37.13 -46.90
C ARG A 4 -51.84 36.61 -47.24
N LEU A 5 -51.56 35.31 -47.42
CA LEU A 5 -52.21 34.01 -47.19
C LEU A 5 -51.24 32.98 -47.78
N GLY A 6 -50.95 31.89 -47.05
CA GLY A 6 -50.54 30.59 -47.62
C GLY A 6 -49.15 30.50 -48.25
N LEU A 7 -48.64 29.33 -48.64
CA LEU A 7 -49.08 27.94 -48.51
C LEU A 7 -47.88 27.09 -49.03
N ARG A 8 -47.68 25.89 -48.46
CA ARG A 8 -47.23 24.63 -49.11
C ARG A 8 -45.77 24.37 -49.52
N GLY A 9 -45.42 23.09 -49.32
CA GLY A 9 -44.47 22.27 -50.08
C GLY A 9 -43.18 21.97 -49.30
N ALA A 10 -42.94 20.84 -48.63
CA ALA A 10 -43.10 19.40 -48.96
C ALA A 10 -42.31 18.95 -50.20
N VAL A 11 -41.06 18.53 -50.01
CA VAL A 11 -40.30 17.54 -50.81
C VAL A 11 -39.28 16.90 -49.83
N THR A 12 -39.44 15.67 -49.32
CA THR A 12 -39.26 14.33 -49.91
C THR A 12 -37.80 13.99 -50.25
N GLY A 13 -37.29 12.91 -49.63
CA GLY A 13 -36.05 12.20 -50.01
C GLY A 13 -34.91 12.46 -49.03
N LEU A 14 -34.19 11.48 -48.48
CA LEU A 14 -34.13 10.05 -48.73
C LEU A 14 -33.44 9.45 -47.49
N ALA A 15 -34.05 8.44 -46.87
CA ALA A 15 -33.36 7.62 -45.89
C ALA A 15 -32.27 6.81 -46.62
N LEU A 16 -31.00 7.09 -46.30
CA LEU A 16 -29.90 6.16 -46.54
C LEU A 16 -29.49 5.60 -45.19
N ALA A 17 -30.12 4.48 -44.84
CA ALA A 17 -29.53 3.50 -43.96
C ALA A 17 -28.29 2.95 -44.67
N GLY A 18 -27.12 3.44 -44.30
CA GLY A 18 -25.82 2.92 -44.71
C GLY A 18 -25.03 2.63 -43.46
N GLY A 19 -25.13 1.38 -42.98
CA GLY A 19 -24.42 0.91 -41.80
C GLY A 19 -22.92 1.15 -41.95
N LEU A 20 -22.33 1.80 -40.95
CA LEU A 20 -20.89 1.90 -40.82
C LEU A 20 -20.36 0.50 -40.49
N LEU A 21 -19.84 -0.18 -41.51
CA LEU A 21 -19.07 -1.41 -41.37
C LEU A 21 -17.86 -1.14 -40.47
N LEU A 22 -17.96 -1.62 -39.23
CA LEU A 22 -16.80 -1.80 -38.35
C LEU A 22 -15.85 -2.82 -39.00
N PRO A 23 -14.54 -2.55 -39.13
CA PRO A 23 -13.59 -3.60 -39.42
C PRO A 23 -13.51 -4.57 -38.23
N PRO A 24 -13.32 -5.89 -38.47
CA PRO A 24 -13.31 -6.86 -37.39
C PRO A 24 -12.08 -6.65 -36.50
N VAL A 25 -12.36 -6.51 -35.20
CA VAL A 25 -11.36 -6.71 -34.14
C VAL A 25 -10.97 -8.19 -34.16
N VAL A 26 -9.75 -8.49 -34.61
CA VAL A 26 -9.16 -9.81 -34.44
C VAL A 26 -8.75 -9.93 -32.98
N VAL A 27 -9.57 -10.63 -32.20
CA VAL A 27 -9.21 -11.12 -30.87
C VAL A 27 -8.34 -12.36 -31.07
N ALA A 28 -7.04 -12.24 -30.81
CA ALA A 28 -6.17 -13.39 -30.70
C ALA A 28 -6.46 -14.10 -29.37
N GLY A 29 -7.20 -15.23 -29.44
CA GLY A 29 -7.31 -16.17 -28.34
C GLY A 29 -6.02 -17.00 -28.18
N PRO A 30 -5.73 -17.54 -26.99
CA PRO A 30 -4.62 -18.46 -26.79
C PRO A 30 -4.89 -19.79 -27.49
N ALA A 31 -3.93 -20.25 -28.30
CA ALA A 31 -3.91 -21.56 -28.94
C ALA A 31 -3.19 -22.61 -28.03
N PRO A 32 -3.39 -23.92 -28.28
CA PRO A 32 -3.47 -24.95 -27.25
C PRO A 32 -2.16 -25.71 -26.95
N ASP A 33 -2.14 -26.28 -25.76
CA ASP A 33 -1.44 -27.47 -25.25
C ASP A 33 -0.47 -28.21 -26.20
N ASP A 34 0.84 -28.10 -25.89
CA ASP A 34 1.82 -29.13 -26.21
C ASP A 34 1.89 -30.14 -25.04
N ALA A 35 1.32 -31.31 -25.30
CA ALA A 35 1.46 -32.49 -24.48
C ALA A 35 2.87 -33.07 -24.61
N VAL A 36 3.60 -33.18 -23.49
CA VAL A 36 4.77 -34.07 -23.37
C VAL A 36 4.39 -35.21 -22.44
N GLY A 37 4.30 -36.40 -23.03
CA GLY A 37 3.89 -37.64 -22.38
C GLY A 37 4.88 -38.13 -21.32
N VAL A 38 4.34 -38.62 -20.21
CA VAL A 38 5.09 -39.35 -19.18
C VAL A 38 5.16 -40.81 -19.61
N GLY A 39 6.33 -41.23 -20.08
CA GLY A 39 6.69 -42.64 -20.24
C GLY A 39 7.07 -43.25 -18.89
N LEU A 40 6.35 -44.30 -18.50
CA LEU A 40 6.69 -45.19 -17.39
C LEU A 40 7.91 -46.05 -17.77
N ALA A 41 8.97 -46.02 -16.97
CA ALA A 41 10.01 -47.04 -16.96
C ALA A 41 10.52 -47.27 -15.53
N ALA A 42 10.74 -48.55 -15.21
CA ALA A 42 10.92 -49.13 -13.90
C ALA A 42 12.39 -49.16 -13.40
N ASP A 43 12.51 -49.38 -12.09
CA ASP A 43 13.58 -50.02 -11.31
C ASP A 43 15.06 -49.67 -11.57
N THR A 44 15.72 -49.05 -10.57
CA THR A 44 16.88 -49.61 -9.83
C THR A 44 17.28 -48.70 -8.64
N PRO A 45 17.92 -49.24 -7.58
CA PRO A 45 17.87 -48.67 -6.23
C PRO A 45 18.95 -47.61 -5.99
N VAL A 46 18.59 -46.51 -5.31
CA VAL A 46 19.55 -45.50 -4.85
C VAL A 46 19.96 -45.79 -3.42
N GLY A 47 21.28 -45.84 -3.23
CA GLY A 47 21.96 -46.19 -2.00
C GLY A 47 21.77 -45.18 -0.87
N ILE A 48 22.03 -45.69 0.32
CA ILE A 48 22.04 -44.99 1.59
C ILE A 48 23.20 -43.99 1.59
N ALA A 49 22.90 -42.69 1.59
CA ALA A 49 23.87 -41.65 1.88
C ALA A 49 23.26 -40.64 2.86
N SER A 50 23.94 -40.53 3.99
CA SER A 50 23.77 -39.58 5.07
C SER A 50 23.99 -38.13 4.62
N GLY A 51 23.12 -37.21 5.06
CA GLY A 51 23.48 -35.80 5.25
C GLY A 51 22.52 -34.76 4.66
N SER A 52 22.07 -33.86 5.54
CA SER A 52 21.49 -32.51 5.33
C SER A 52 20.02 -32.36 4.89
N GLU A 53 19.29 -31.58 5.68
CA GLU A 53 17.92 -31.07 5.51
C GLU A 53 17.59 -30.69 4.05
N SER A 54 16.58 -31.34 3.48
CA SER A 54 15.95 -30.88 2.23
C SER A 54 14.78 -29.96 2.56
N ALA A 55 14.94 -28.67 2.21
CA ALA A 55 13.88 -27.69 2.21
C ALA A 55 12.77 -28.13 1.24
N ILE A 56 11.53 -28.08 1.71
CA ILE A 56 10.32 -28.41 0.96
C ILE A 56 10.16 -27.40 -0.19
N GLY A 57 10.04 -27.90 -1.43
CA GLY A 57 9.78 -27.06 -2.60
C GLY A 57 8.47 -26.27 -2.48
N THR A 58 8.37 -25.12 -3.14
CA THR A 58 7.20 -24.22 -3.04
C THR A 58 5.86 -24.89 -3.36
N GLY A 59 5.86 -25.95 -4.20
CA GLY A 59 4.68 -26.78 -4.48
C GLY A 59 4.26 -27.68 -3.31
N ASP A 60 5.20 -28.28 -2.60
CA ASP A 60 4.94 -29.22 -1.52
C ASP A 60 4.43 -28.49 -0.25
N ALA A 61 4.87 -27.26 -0.03
CA ALA A 61 4.37 -26.42 1.06
C ALA A 61 2.88 -26.05 0.88
N ALA A 62 2.44 -25.79 -0.35
CA ALA A 62 1.04 -25.50 -0.65
C ALA A 62 0.15 -26.73 -0.43
N VAL A 63 0.66 -27.91 -0.79
CA VAL A 63 -0.02 -29.20 -0.57
C VAL A 63 -0.12 -29.50 0.93
N ALA A 64 0.96 -29.30 1.69
CA ALA A 64 0.97 -29.49 3.14
C ALA A 64 -0.03 -28.57 3.87
N LYS A 65 -0.08 -27.28 3.51
CA LYS A 65 -1.03 -26.32 4.08
C LYS A 65 -2.47 -26.73 3.84
N ARG A 66 -2.80 -27.18 2.62
CA ARG A 66 -4.15 -27.64 2.27
C ARG A 66 -4.53 -28.93 3.01
N ALA A 67 -3.59 -29.87 3.17
CA ALA A 67 -3.82 -31.10 3.90
C ALA A 67 -4.14 -30.83 5.39
N ILE A 68 -3.40 -29.92 6.03
CA ILE A 68 -3.63 -29.53 7.43
C ILE A 68 -5.01 -28.88 7.59
N LEU A 69 -5.40 -27.97 6.69
CA LEU A 69 -6.71 -27.33 6.72
C LEU A 69 -7.85 -28.34 6.66
N VAL A 70 -7.77 -29.31 5.75
CA VAL A 70 -8.80 -30.35 5.57
C VAL A 70 -8.89 -31.26 6.80
N GLN A 71 -7.75 -31.77 7.27
CA GLN A 71 -7.68 -32.68 8.41
C GLN A 71 -8.30 -32.07 9.68
N TRP A 72 -8.02 -30.79 9.94
CA TRP A 72 -8.50 -30.10 11.14
C TRP A 72 -9.91 -29.55 10.96
N SER A 73 -10.33 -29.19 9.74
CA SER A 73 -11.72 -28.80 9.48
C SER A 73 -12.71 -29.92 9.79
N ASP A 74 -12.34 -31.16 9.51
CA ASP A 74 -13.17 -32.33 9.78
C ASP A 74 -13.23 -32.61 11.29
N ARG A 75 -12.08 -32.61 11.98
CA ARG A 75 -12.01 -32.81 13.45
C ARG A 75 -12.77 -31.74 14.23
N LEU A 76 -12.69 -30.47 13.82
CA LEU A 76 -13.37 -29.37 14.50
C LEU A 76 -14.89 -29.41 14.28
N ARG A 77 -15.33 -29.89 13.11
CA ARG A 77 -16.76 -30.14 12.85
C ARG A 77 -17.30 -31.26 13.74
N GLU A 78 -16.54 -32.35 13.90
CA GLU A 78 -16.88 -33.45 14.82
C GLU A 78 -16.90 -32.99 16.29
N ALA A 79 -16.03 -32.04 16.66
CA ALA A 79 -16.00 -31.41 17.98
C ALA A 79 -17.10 -30.35 18.21
N GLY A 80 -17.96 -30.08 17.22
CA GLY A 80 -19.11 -29.19 17.35
C GLY A 80 -18.81 -27.69 17.16
N LEU A 81 -17.68 -27.33 16.53
CA LEU A 81 -17.38 -25.94 16.18
C LEU A 81 -18.35 -25.46 15.08
N SER A 82 -19.12 -24.41 15.36
CA SER A 82 -20.18 -23.89 14.47
C SER A 82 -19.68 -22.89 13.42
N ASP A 83 -18.56 -22.21 13.68
CA ASP A 83 -17.97 -21.22 12.76
C ASP A 83 -16.59 -21.68 12.26
N LEU A 84 -16.61 -22.49 11.21
CA LEU A 84 -15.40 -23.00 10.56
C LEU A 84 -14.67 -21.92 9.76
N GLU A 85 -15.40 -20.92 9.23
CA GLU A 85 -14.84 -19.88 8.38
C GLU A 85 -13.97 -18.90 9.17
N SER A 86 -14.40 -18.50 10.37
CA SER A 86 -13.54 -17.70 11.26
C SER A 86 -12.28 -18.45 11.64
N TRP A 87 -12.40 -19.74 11.98
CA TRP A 87 -11.23 -20.57 12.29
C TRP A 87 -10.26 -20.68 11.10
N GLN A 88 -10.78 -20.90 9.88
CA GLN A 88 -9.95 -20.99 8.67
C GLN A 88 -9.22 -19.68 8.36
N ARG A 89 -9.84 -18.53 8.61
CA ARG A 89 -9.18 -17.22 8.47
C ARG A 89 -8.03 -17.05 9.46
N GLU A 90 -8.25 -17.42 10.71
CA GLU A 90 -7.24 -17.30 11.78
C GLU A 90 -6.06 -18.24 11.56
N ILE A 91 -6.33 -19.53 11.30
CA ILE A 91 -5.29 -20.54 11.08
C ILE A 91 -4.57 -20.32 9.74
N GLY A 92 -5.25 -19.74 8.76
CA GLY A 92 -4.70 -19.45 7.43
C GLY A 92 -3.50 -18.51 7.49
N ALA A 93 -3.54 -17.49 8.35
CA ALA A 93 -2.40 -16.59 8.56
C ALA A 93 -1.19 -17.32 9.17
N LEU A 94 -1.43 -18.20 10.15
CA LEU A 94 -0.40 -19.01 10.78
C LEU A 94 0.23 -20.01 9.81
N LEU A 95 -0.58 -20.67 8.98
CA LEU A 95 -0.10 -21.58 7.94
C LEU A 95 0.75 -20.87 6.89
N GLN A 96 0.45 -19.60 6.58
CA GLN A 96 1.26 -18.85 5.64
C GLN A 96 2.64 -18.47 6.20
N ALA A 97 2.70 -18.18 7.51
CA ALA A 97 3.93 -17.81 8.20
C ALA A 97 4.79 -19.02 8.66
N ALA A 98 4.23 -20.23 8.70
CA ALA A 98 4.91 -21.42 9.20
C ALA A 98 6.10 -21.85 8.31
N SER A 99 7.19 -22.27 8.95
CA SER A 99 8.36 -22.86 8.27
C SER A 99 8.04 -24.25 7.71
N SER A 100 8.87 -24.75 6.78
CA SER A 100 8.73 -26.11 6.23
C SER A 100 8.73 -27.19 7.32
N GLU A 101 9.57 -27.01 8.34
CA GLU A 101 9.63 -27.91 9.50
C GLU A 101 8.37 -27.82 10.38
N GLY A 102 7.86 -26.60 10.58
CA GLY A 102 6.60 -26.37 11.32
C GLY A 102 5.39 -26.99 10.62
N LEU A 103 5.35 -26.96 9.28
CA LEU A 103 4.30 -27.60 8.48
C LEU A 103 4.35 -29.13 8.59
N GLU A 104 5.53 -29.74 8.59
CA GLU A 104 5.64 -31.21 8.78
C GLU A 104 5.24 -31.64 10.20
N ARG A 105 5.59 -30.86 11.22
CA ARG A 105 5.12 -31.10 12.59
C ARG A 105 3.62 -30.88 12.75
N ALA A 106 3.05 -29.90 12.04
CA ALA A 106 1.61 -29.65 12.05
C ALA A 106 0.80 -30.78 11.42
N ARG A 107 1.36 -31.51 10.45
CA ARG A 107 0.71 -32.68 9.83
C ARG A 107 0.60 -33.88 10.77
N SER A 108 1.54 -34.04 11.69
CA SER A 108 1.53 -35.11 12.68
C SER A 108 0.81 -34.73 13.99
N ALA A 109 0.31 -33.49 14.09
CA ALA A 109 -0.39 -33.01 15.29
C ALA A 109 -1.69 -33.79 15.55
N THR A 110 -1.85 -34.23 16.80
CA THR A 110 -3.03 -34.97 17.26
C THR A 110 -3.96 -34.09 18.11
N THR A 111 -3.39 -33.09 18.79
CA THR A 111 -4.14 -32.11 19.58
C THR A 111 -4.08 -30.71 18.97
N TYR A 112 -5.10 -29.88 19.24
CA TYR A 112 -5.16 -28.52 18.71
C TYR A 112 -3.99 -27.66 19.20
N SER A 113 -3.54 -27.88 20.45
CA SER A 113 -2.34 -27.24 20.97
C SER A 113 -1.08 -27.63 20.21
N GLU A 114 -0.90 -28.91 19.88
CA GLU A 114 0.26 -29.36 19.08
C GLU A 114 0.27 -28.74 17.68
N LEU A 115 -0.90 -28.57 17.07
CA LEU A 115 -1.04 -27.89 15.78
C LEU A 115 -0.54 -26.45 15.87
N ILE A 116 -1.03 -25.69 16.85
CA ILE A 116 -0.66 -24.28 17.02
C ILE A 116 0.82 -24.14 17.38
N ASP A 117 1.32 -24.98 18.28
CA ASP A 117 2.73 -25.02 18.68
C ASP A 117 3.63 -25.29 17.47
N ALA A 118 3.27 -26.26 16.63
CA ALA A 118 4.01 -26.59 15.41
C ALA A 118 4.03 -25.44 14.40
N LEU A 119 2.90 -24.78 14.17
CA LEU A 119 2.81 -23.65 13.23
C LEU A 119 3.55 -22.41 13.71
N GLN A 120 3.68 -22.23 15.03
CA GLN A 120 4.43 -21.14 15.66
C GLN A 120 5.93 -21.47 15.85
N GLY A 121 6.36 -22.68 15.48
CA GLY A 121 7.76 -23.10 15.59
C GLY A 121 8.17 -23.58 16.98
N LEU A 122 7.23 -23.76 17.92
CA LEU A 122 7.49 -24.24 19.28
C LEU A 122 7.74 -25.76 19.29
N ALA A 123 8.80 -26.24 19.94
CA ALA A 123 9.16 -27.67 19.94
C ALA A 123 8.25 -28.51 20.87
N ALA A 124 7.92 -29.73 20.46
CA ALA A 124 7.14 -30.67 21.25
C ALA A 124 7.97 -31.18 22.45
N GLY A 125 7.75 -30.58 23.62
CA GLY A 125 8.47 -30.90 24.86
C GLY A 125 9.02 -29.68 25.59
N ASP A 126 9.18 -28.55 24.89
CA ASP A 126 9.55 -27.26 25.48
C ASP A 126 8.31 -26.45 25.86
N LYS A 127 7.35 -27.06 26.58
CA LYS A 127 6.38 -26.23 27.30
C LYS A 127 7.12 -25.61 28.48
N PRO A 128 7.46 -24.31 28.50
CA PRO A 128 8.00 -23.71 29.70
C PRO A 128 6.99 -23.95 30.82
N SER A 129 7.42 -24.70 31.83
CA SER A 129 6.65 -24.97 33.02
C SER A 129 6.52 -23.67 33.81
N GLY A 130 5.53 -22.86 33.45
CA GLY A 130 5.23 -21.61 34.12
C GLY A 130 6.23 -20.48 33.88
N ALA A 131 5.69 -19.27 33.87
CA ALA A 131 6.37 -17.98 34.00
C ALA A 131 7.09 -17.38 32.77
N ASP A 132 7.33 -18.09 31.67
CA ASP A 132 7.67 -17.42 30.40
C ASP A 132 6.40 -17.32 29.54
N GLY A 133 5.69 -16.20 29.71
CA GLY A 133 4.61 -15.83 28.80
C GLY A 133 5.10 -15.81 27.36
N LEU A 134 4.17 -16.00 26.41
CA LEU A 134 4.39 -15.86 24.97
C LEU A 134 5.20 -14.59 24.68
N ARG A 135 6.53 -14.71 24.59
CA ARG A 135 7.37 -13.64 24.06
C ARG A 135 7.31 -13.78 22.56
N LEU A 136 6.36 -13.07 21.97
CA LEU A 136 6.42 -12.71 20.56
C LEU A 136 7.71 -11.90 20.38
N SER A 137 8.81 -12.62 20.18
CA SER A 137 10.11 -12.04 19.90
C SER A 137 10.02 -11.64 18.44
N VAL A 138 9.53 -10.43 18.18
CA VAL A 138 9.68 -9.82 16.86
C VAL A 138 11.19 -9.84 16.61
N PRO A 139 11.69 -10.55 15.59
CA PRO A 139 13.12 -10.57 15.33
C PRO A 139 13.57 -9.13 15.19
N SER A 140 14.65 -8.74 15.89
CA SER A 140 15.29 -7.45 15.67
C SER A 140 15.68 -7.36 14.19
N GLY A 141 14.90 -6.61 13.39
CA GLY A 141 15.02 -6.55 11.93
C GLY A 141 13.74 -6.85 11.16
N LEU A 142 12.70 -7.42 11.80
CA LEU A 142 11.35 -7.41 11.24
C LEU A 142 10.71 -6.05 11.55
N GLU A 143 11.18 -5.02 10.85
CA GLU A 143 10.28 -3.92 10.59
C GLU A 143 9.17 -4.50 9.72
N VAL A 144 8.05 -4.88 10.34
CA VAL A 144 6.78 -4.66 9.66
C VAL A 144 6.72 -3.15 9.55
N GLY A 145 7.39 -2.62 8.51
CA GLY A 145 7.23 -1.25 8.12
C GLY A 145 5.74 -1.14 7.94
N ALA A 146 5.05 -0.53 8.91
CA ALA A 146 3.76 0.06 8.66
C ALA A 146 3.99 0.76 7.33
N LYS A 147 3.31 0.32 6.25
CA LYS A 147 3.47 0.99 4.96
C LYS A 147 3.28 2.46 5.27
N ALA A 148 4.39 3.19 5.24
CA ALA A 148 4.43 4.48 5.85
C ALA A 148 3.62 5.34 4.90
N LEU A 149 2.39 5.65 5.30
CA LEU A 149 1.66 6.76 4.71
C LEU A 149 2.63 7.94 4.79
N GLY A 150 3.20 8.36 3.65
CA GLY A 150 4.35 9.27 3.64
C GLY A 150 5.51 8.90 2.71
N ASP A 151 5.54 7.71 2.09
CA ASP A 151 6.55 7.41 1.06
C ASP A 151 6.35 8.32 -0.16
N ALA A 152 7.26 9.28 -0.38
CA ALA A 152 7.17 10.24 -1.46
C ALA A 152 7.23 9.62 -2.87
N ASP A 153 7.63 8.35 -3.00
CA ASP A 153 7.64 7.61 -4.25
C ASP A 153 6.41 6.70 -4.43
N ARG A 154 5.58 6.50 -3.39
CA ARG A 154 4.43 5.57 -3.43
C ARG A 154 3.11 6.15 -2.96
N ASP A 155 3.11 7.03 -1.95
CA ASP A 155 1.91 7.60 -1.34
C ASP A 155 2.01 9.14 -1.33
N LEU A 156 1.42 9.76 -2.36
CA LEU A 156 1.34 11.21 -2.50
C LEU A 156 -0.10 11.71 -2.47
N VAL A 157 -0.32 12.86 -1.84
CA VAL A 157 -1.60 13.57 -1.83
C VAL A 157 -1.54 14.72 -2.82
N TYR A 158 -2.56 14.81 -3.69
CA TYR A 158 -2.74 15.94 -4.59
C TYR A 158 -3.35 17.13 -3.85
N VAL A 159 -2.72 18.29 -4.01
CA VAL A 159 -3.19 19.56 -3.48
C VAL A 159 -3.54 20.47 -4.66
N PRO A 160 -4.83 20.81 -4.86
CA PRO A 160 -5.23 21.70 -5.94
C PRO A 160 -4.77 23.13 -5.64
N LEU A 161 -4.41 23.85 -6.69
CA LEU A 161 -4.10 25.28 -6.64
C LEU A 161 -4.98 26.04 -7.61
N THR A 162 -5.22 27.32 -7.31
CA THR A 162 -5.68 28.25 -8.35
C THR A 162 -4.58 28.33 -9.42
N PRO A 163 -4.90 28.09 -10.71
CA PRO A 163 -3.90 28.11 -11.76
C PRO A 163 -3.04 29.38 -11.72
N CYS A 164 -1.72 29.20 -11.71
CA CYS A 164 -0.76 30.28 -11.52
C CYS A 164 0.42 30.09 -12.47
N ARG A 165 0.88 31.17 -13.10
CA ARG A 165 2.04 31.11 -13.99
C ARG A 165 3.32 31.06 -13.19
N ILE A 166 4.14 30.03 -13.44
CA ILE A 166 5.47 29.91 -12.82
C ILE A 166 6.59 30.18 -13.82
N ILE A 167 6.38 29.94 -15.12
CA ILE A 167 7.42 30.17 -16.15
C ILE A 167 6.81 30.90 -17.33
N ASP A 168 7.47 31.95 -17.81
CA ASP A 168 7.18 32.57 -19.10
C ASP A 168 8.48 33.06 -19.75
N THR A 169 9.04 32.27 -20.66
CA THR A 169 10.32 32.62 -21.27
C THR A 169 10.25 33.83 -22.20
N ARG A 170 9.03 34.24 -22.60
CA ARG A 170 8.81 35.45 -23.40
C ARG A 170 9.04 36.71 -22.57
N VAL A 171 8.90 36.60 -21.25
CA VAL A 171 9.05 37.70 -20.29
C VAL A 171 10.45 37.71 -19.70
N ALA A 172 11.00 36.55 -19.33
CA ALA A 172 12.34 36.45 -18.74
C ALA A 172 13.13 35.24 -19.28
N GLY A 173 14.45 35.39 -19.39
CA GLY A 173 15.36 34.32 -19.86
C GLY A 173 15.33 34.04 -21.37
N GLY A 174 14.31 34.49 -22.10
CA GLY A 174 14.20 34.38 -23.56
C GLY A 174 14.02 32.93 -24.04
N ARG A 175 13.83 32.78 -25.36
CA ARG A 175 13.64 31.49 -26.03
C ARG A 175 14.72 30.48 -25.64
N ILE A 176 14.32 29.25 -25.35
CA ILE A 176 15.25 28.14 -25.15
C ILE A 176 15.78 27.75 -26.53
N ALA A 177 17.10 27.62 -26.68
CA ALA A 177 17.75 27.26 -27.93
C ALA A 177 17.36 25.85 -28.41
N ALA A 178 17.55 25.56 -29.70
CA ALA A 178 17.33 24.22 -30.23
C ALA A 178 18.34 23.23 -29.61
N ASN A 179 17.89 22.01 -29.36
CA ASN A 179 18.68 20.93 -28.75
C ASN A 179 19.35 21.32 -27.43
N SER A 180 18.67 22.12 -26.61
CA SER A 180 19.19 22.52 -25.31
C SER A 180 18.17 22.31 -24.19
N THR A 181 18.69 22.40 -22.99
CA THR A 181 17.91 22.29 -21.75
C THR A 181 17.95 23.62 -21.01
N ARG A 182 16.90 23.87 -20.23
CA ARG A 182 16.90 24.89 -19.19
C ARG A 182 16.21 24.35 -17.95
N SER A 183 16.79 24.63 -16.79
CA SER A 183 16.23 24.27 -15.50
C SER A 183 15.49 25.45 -14.88
N PHE A 184 14.45 25.15 -14.13
CA PHE A 184 13.52 26.12 -13.57
C PHE A 184 13.17 25.77 -12.13
N ASP A 185 12.81 26.81 -11.39
CA ASP A 185 12.34 26.69 -10.03
C ASP A 185 10.81 26.51 -10.08
N VAL A 186 10.31 25.50 -9.37
CA VAL A 186 8.89 25.15 -9.30
C VAL A 186 8.36 25.37 -7.89
N SER A 187 9.23 25.28 -6.87
CA SER A 187 8.88 25.45 -5.47
C SER A 187 9.90 26.31 -4.74
N GLY A 188 9.71 26.53 -3.43
CA GLY A 188 10.72 27.16 -2.57
C GLY A 188 11.01 28.64 -2.80
N ALA A 189 10.50 29.23 -3.89
CA ALA A 189 10.69 30.64 -4.22
C ALA A 189 9.60 31.53 -3.61
N ALA A 190 9.99 32.76 -3.23
CA ALA A 190 9.04 33.77 -2.72
C ALA A 190 8.10 34.29 -3.83
N ASP A 191 8.61 34.30 -5.06
CA ASP A 191 7.90 34.61 -6.29
C ASP A 191 8.62 33.93 -7.47
N PHE A 192 8.06 34.03 -8.68
CA PHE A 192 8.62 33.47 -9.91
C PHE A 192 8.92 34.54 -10.96
N ALA A 193 8.98 35.81 -10.58
CA ALA A 193 9.15 36.92 -11.52
C ALA A 193 10.48 36.83 -12.29
N PHE A 194 11.53 36.31 -11.64
CA PHE A 194 12.86 36.11 -12.25
C PHE A 194 12.86 35.13 -13.44
N GLN A 195 11.84 34.28 -13.55
CA GLN A 195 11.63 33.34 -14.66
C GLN A 195 10.34 33.63 -15.46
N GLY A 196 9.84 34.87 -15.33
CA GLY A 196 8.69 35.38 -16.09
C GLY A 196 7.33 34.96 -15.53
N GLY A 197 7.31 34.31 -14.37
CA GLY A 197 6.10 33.89 -13.68
C GLY A 197 5.48 34.96 -12.79
N SER A 198 4.64 34.49 -11.86
CA SER A 198 3.90 35.29 -10.90
C SER A 198 4.82 36.05 -9.92
N VAL A 199 4.40 37.23 -9.48
CA VAL A 199 5.06 38.01 -8.40
C VAL A 199 4.71 37.50 -6.99
N THR A 200 4.22 36.27 -6.90
CA THR A 200 3.88 35.56 -5.67
C THR A 200 4.32 34.11 -5.80
N ASN A 201 4.42 33.39 -4.68
CA ASN A 201 4.74 31.97 -4.66
C ASN A 201 3.59 31.05 -5.14
N CYS A 202 2.54 31.56 -5.78
CA CYS A 202 1.40 30.78 -6.24
C CYS A 202 0.66 29.97 -5.15
N GLY A 203 0.80 30.33 -3.88
CA GLY A 203 0.21 29.57 -2.76
C GLY A 203 0.93 28.25 -2.48
N LEU A 204 2.15 28.10 -2.98
CA LEU A 204 3.01 26.95 -2.71
C LEU A 204 3.58 27.07 -1.28
N ALA A 205 3.42 26.01 -0.48
CA ALA A 205 4.15 25.84 0.78
C ALA A 205 5.68 25.86 0.57
N THR A 206 6.43 26.17 1.63
CA THR A 206 7.90 26.18 1.63
C THR A 206 8.49 24.84 1.15
N ALA A 207 9.57 24.91 0.36
CA ALA A 207 10.25 23.75 -0.23
C ALA A 207 10.52 22.65 0.81
N GLY A 208 10.29 21.39 0.41
CA GLY A 208 10.62 20.21 1.21
C GLY A 208 9.65 19.03 1.06
N ASP A 209 8.39 19.28 0.69
CA ASP A 209 7.36 18.23 0.65
C ASP A 209 6.89 17.87 -0.78
N PHE A 210 7.37 18.55 -1.83
CA PHE A 210 6.73 18.53 -3.17
C PHE A 210 7.32 17.53 -4.15
N ALA A 211 6.92 16.27 -4.08
CA ALA A 211 7.47 15.23 -4.94
C ALA A 211 7.16 15.40 -6.45
N ALA A 212 6.04 16.02 -6.81
CA ALA A 212 5.68 16.24 -8.22
C ALA A 212 4.76 17.47 -8.39
N ALA A 213 4.73 18.05 -9.59
CA ALA A 213 3.84 19.15 -9.96
C ALA A 213 2.88 18.77 -11.08
N ALA A 214 1.65 19.26 -11.00
CA ALA A 214 0.64 19.18 -12.06
C ALA A 214 0.65 20.49 -12.85
N LEU A 215 1.11 20.39 -14.10
CA LEU A 215 1.52 21.53 -14.92
C LEU A 215 0.78 21.56 -16.25
N MET A 216 0.48 22.75 -16.74
CA MET A 216 0.13 23.01 -18.12
C MET A 216 1.37 23.61 -18.80
N ILE A 217 2.00 22.86 -19.70
CA ILE A 217 3.22 23.27 -20.40
C ILE A 217 2.87 23.62 -21.84
N ILE A 218 3.20 24.83 -22.26
CA ILE A 218 2.86 25.39 -23.57
C ILE A 218 4.14 25.73 -24.32
N ALA A 219 4.32 25.15 -25.50
CA ALA A 219 5.31 25.58 -26.46
C ALA A 219 4.72 26.69 -27.34
N VAL A 220 5.45 27.80 -27.45
CA VAL A 220 5.01 29.00 -28.17
C VAL A 220 5.94 29.25 -29.35
N THR A 221 5.37 29.20 -30.55
CA THR A 221 6.02 29.47 -31.83
C THR A 221 7.38 28.78 -32.03
N PRO A 222 7.49 27.44 -31.90
CA PRO A 222 8.74 26.74 -32.16
C PRO A 222 9.33 27.06 -33.53
N SER A 223 10.66 27.12 -33.65
CA SER A 223 11.33 27.42 -34.93
C SER A 223 11.27 26.27 -35.94
N GLY A 224 10.93 25.06 -35.49
CA GLY A 224 10.87 23.84 -36.29
C GLY A 224 9.95 22.81 -35.66
N ALA A 225 9.66 21.73 -36.39
CA ALA A 225 8.96 20.57 -35.81
C ALA A 225 9.88 19.83 -34.84
N GLY A 226 9.31 19.28 -33.77
CA GLY A 226 10.07 18.64 -32.72
C GLY A 226 9.23 18.27 -31.51
N TYR A 227 9.90 18.16 -30.36
CA TYR A 227 9.28 17.78 -29.10
C TYR A 227 9.95 18.46 -27.91
N LEU A 228 9.23 18.44 -26.80
CA LEU A 228 9.68 18.90 -25.50
C LEU A 228 9.61 17.75 -24.49
N VAL A 229 10.57 17.72 -23.57
CA VAL A 229 10.59 16.79 -22.43
C VAL A 229 10.76 17.60 -21.15
N ALA A 230 9.84 17.46 -20.20
CA ALA A 230 9.96 17.99 -18.85
C ALA A 230 10.26 16.84 -17.88
N TYR A 231 11.29 16.99 -17.05
CA TYR A 231 11.80 15.92 -16.19
C TYR A 231 12.48 16.49 -14.93
N PRO A 232 12.72 15.68 -13.88
CA PRO A 232 13.36 16.16 -12.66
C PRO A 232 14.76 16.69 -12.91
N PHE A 233 15.11 17.78 -12.23
CA PHE A 233 16.48 18.31 -12.27
C PHE A 233 17.51 17.26 -11.86
N GLY A 234 18.70 17.30 -12.47
CA GLY A 234 19.80 16.38 -12.15
C GLY A 234 19.64 14.94 -12.65
N THR A 235 18.52 14.60 -13.30
CA THR A 235 18.29 13.26 -13.87
C THR A 235 18.61 13.18 -15.36
N SER A 236 18.79 11.97 -15.89
CA SER A 236 18.95 11.76 -17.33
C SER A 236 17.63 12.02 -18.06
N GLN A 237 17.72 12.67 -19.23
CA GLN A 237 16.55 12.97 -20.04
C GLN A 237 15.79 11.67 -20.42
N PRO A 238 14.49 11.56 -20.11
CA PRO A 238 13.67 10.43 -20.54
C PRO A 238 13.49 10.35 -22.06
N LEU A 239 13.24 9.14 -22.57
CA LEU A 239 12.90 8.92 -23.98
C LEU A 239 11.49 9.37 -24.35
N ALA A 240 10.57 9.45 -23.38
CA ALA A 240 9.19 9.87 -23.60
C ALA A 240 9.08 11.39 -23.71
N SER A 241 8.36 11.89 -24.73
CA SER A 241 8.08 13.32 -24.86
C SER A 241 6.87 13.75 -24.02
N THR A 242 6.93 14.96 -23.49
CA THR A 242 5.81 15.61 -22.82
C THR A 242 4.85 16.24 -23.82
N LEU A 243 5.37 16.75 -24.93
CA LEU A 243 4.61 17.44 -25.98
C LEU A 243 5.37 17.35 -27.30
N ASN A 244 4.65 17.13 -28.41
CA ASN A 244 5.19 17.23 -29.77
C ASN A 244 4.56 18.44 -30.46
N TYR A 245 5.34 19.15 -31.27
CA TYR A 245 4.89 20.39 -31.92
C TYR A 245 5.44 20.52 -33.34
N THR A 246 4.80 21.37 -34.13
CA THR A 246 5.27 21.80 -35.46
C THR A 246 5.76 23.24 -35.41
N ALA A 247 6.46 23.68 -36.46
CA ALA A 247 6.97 25.05 -36.56
C ALA A 247 5.82 26.07 -36.47
N GLY A 248 6.01 27.11 -35.65
CA GLY A 248 5.04 28.19 -35.46
C GLY A 248 3.82 27.86 -34.61
N ALA A 249 3.66 26.60 -34.16
CA ALA A 249 2.52 26.20 -33.35
C ALA A 249 2.47 26.90 -31.98
N ILE A 250 1.27 27.08 -31.44
CA ILE A 250 1.06 27.39 -30.03
C ILE A 250 0.24 26.23 -29.48
N ILE A 251 0.91 25.33 -28.76
CA ILE A 251 0.31 24.07 -28.31
C ILE A 251 0.74 23.77 -26.88
N GLY A 252 -0.21 23.33 -26.06
CA GLY A 252 0.01 22.96 -24.68
C GLY A 252 -0.35 21.51 -24.40
N ASN A 253 0.27 20.94 -23.38
CA ASN A 253 -0.10 19.67 -22.80
C ASN A 253 -0.14 19.77 -21.26
N SER A 254 -1.11 19.10 -20.66
CA SER A 254 -1.16 18.89 -19.21
C SER A 254 -0.30 17.69 -18.85
N ALA A 255 0.61 17.86 -17.89
CA ALA A 255 1.54 16.83 -17.47
C ALA A 255 1.77 16.87 -15.96
N VAL A 256 1.94 15.70 -15.37
CA VAL A 256 2.47 15.56 -14.01
C VAL A 256 3.97 15.27 -14.14
N VAL A 257 4.79 16.14 -13.56
CA VAL A 257 6.25 16.06 -13.64
C VAL A 257 6.80 15.84 -12.24
N LYS A 258 7.56 14.76 -12.05
CA LYS A 258 8.30 14.53 -10.81
C LYS A 258 9.35 15.63 -10.66
N LEU A 259 9.53 16.13 -9.45
CA LEU A 259 10.48 17.20 -9.14
C LEU A 259 11.70 16.62 -8.42
N ASP A 260 12.86 17.24 -8.59
CA ASP A 260 14.00 16.96 -7.72
C ASP A 260 13.66 17.40 -6.28
N GLN A 261 13.98 16.55 -5.32
CA GLN A 261 13.83 16.84 -3.87
C GLN A 261 15.18 17.05 -3.19
N GLY A 262 16.24 17.17 -4.00
CA GLY A 262 17.57 17.51 -3.52
C GLY A 262 17.67 18.95 -2.99
N PRO A 263 18.86 19.33 -2.49
CA PRO A 263 19.11 20.68 -1.98
C PRO A 263 19.24 21.74 -3.09
N ALA A 264 19.05 21.35 -4.36
CA ALA A 264 19.14 22.26 -5.49
C ALA A 264 17.93 23.22 -5.50
N VAL A 265 18.16 24.43 -5.98
CA VAL A 265 17.09 25.44 -6.11
C VAL A 265 16.16 25.09 -7.28
N GLN A 266 16.72 24.54 -8.36
CA GLN A 266 15.97 24.14 -9.54
C GLN A 266 15.47 22.71 -9.37
N GLU A 267 14.17 22.49 -9.53
CA GLU A 267 13.58 21.15 -9.37
C GLU A 267 13.16 20.49 -10.68
N MET A 268 13.00 21.27 -11.76
CA MET A 268 12.57 20.78 -13.07
C MET A 268 13.51 21.22 -14.19
N THR A 269 13.81 20.33 -15.11
CA THR A 269 14.50 20.62 -16.37
C THR A 269 13.58 20.40 -17.56
N ILE A 270 13.61 21.34 -18.50
CA ILE A 270 12.91 21.25 -19.78
C ILE A 270 13.94 21.17 -20.91
N TYR A 271 13.86 20.11 -21.69
CA TYR A 271 14.54 19.97 -22.99
C TYR A 271 13.62 20.41 -24.12
N THR A 272 14.17 21.08 -25.14
CA THR A 272 13.46 21.35 -26.39
C THR A 272 14.29 20.98 -27.61
N PHE A 273 13.66 20.29 -28.57
CA PHE A 273 14.30 19.93 -29.84
C PHE A 273 14.52 21.15 -30.74
N ALA A 274 13.49 22.00 -30.90
CA ALA A 274 13.57 23.25 -31.67
C ALA A 274 13.58 24.47 -30.74
N GLN A 275 14.11 25.59 -31.22
CA GLN A 275 14.12 26.83 -30.44
C GLN A 275 12.69 27.31 -30.21
N THR A 276 12.28 27.49 -28.96
CA THR A 276 10.87 27.82 -28.63
C THR A 276 10.79 28.62 -27.33
N ASP A 277 9.73 29.41 -27.21
CA ASP A 277 9.32 29.96 -25.93
C ASP A 277 8.46 28.94 -25.17
N ILE A 278 8.66 28.86 -23.86
CA ILE A 278 7.92 27.97 -22.98
C ILE A 278 7.14 28.80 -21.97
N VAL A 279 5.87 28.45 -21.80
CA VAL A 279 4.99 28.99 -20.77
C VAL A 279 4.51 27.83 -19.92
N VAL A 280 4.63 27.94 -18.60
CA VAL A 280 4.18 26.90 -17.67
C VAL A 280 3.30 27.51 -16.59
N ASP A 281 2.09 26.96 -16.50
CA ASP A 281 1.13 27.26 -15.45
C ASP A 281 1.01 26.03 -14.52
N ILE A 282 1.11 26.24 -13.21
CA ILE A 282 0.86 25.21 -12.19
C ILE A 282 -0.58 25.30 -11.71
N TYR A 283 -1.26 24.16 -11.59
CA TYR A 283 -2.64 24.08 -11.07
C TYR A 283 -2.79 23.08 -9.93
N GLY A 284 -1.69 22.46 -9.50
CA GLY A 284 -1.63 21.66 -8.29
C GLY A 284 -0.28 20.97 -8.15
N TYR A 285 -0.08 20.31 -7.03
CA TYR A 285 1.14 19.58 -6.75
C TYR A 285 0.84 18.34 -5.91
N TYR A 286 1.79 17.43 -5.88
CA TYR A 286 1.76 16.21 -5.11
C TYR A 286 2.79 16.32 -4.00
N ARG A 287 2.36 16.05 -2.78
CA ARG A 287 3.24 16.03 -1.62
C ARG A 287 3.05 14.79 -0.77
N ALA A 288 4.03 14.50 0.07
CA ALA A 288 3.84 13.50 1.11
C ALA A 288 2.58 13.87 1.94
N PRO A 289 1.72 12.89 2.29
CA PRO A 289 0.64 13.15 3.22
C PRO A 289 1.21 13.77 4.49
N PRO A 290 0.56 14.80 5.06
CA PRO A 290 0.96 15.30 6.36
C PRO A 290 1.01 14.11 7.34
N ASN A 291 2.04 14.10 8.19
CA ASN A 291 2.26 13.11 9.26
C ASN A 291 1.08 12.96 10.23
N THR A 292 0.02 13.75 10.07
CA THR A 292 -1.25 13.62 10.80
C THR A 292 -1.91 12.28 10.58
N LEU A 293 -1.61 11.52 9.52
CA LEU A 293 -2.19 10.18 9.35
C LEU A 293 -1.51 9.07 10.18
N GLN A 294 -0.56 9.41 11.07
CA GLN A 294 0.03 8.41 11.96
C GLN A 294 -0.99 7.90 12.99
N LEU A 295 -1.09 6.56 13.07
CA LEU A 295 -1.84 5.88 14.11
C LEU A 295 -1.16 6.16 15.46
N GLN A 296 -1.79 6.97 16.30
CA GLN A 296 -1.31 7.23 17.66
C GLN A 296 -1.89 6.17 18.60
N CYS A 297 -1.04 5.28 19.09
CA CYS A 297 -1.42 4.26 20.07
C CYS A 297 -0.82 4.55 21.44
N GLN A 298 -1.61 4.35 22.48
CA GLN A 298 -1.19 4.43 23.88
C GLN A 298 -1.78 3.27 24.66
N THR A 299 -1.06 2.79 25.67
CA THR A 299 -1.58 1.77 26.60
C THR A 299 -2.12 2.48 27.85
N THR A 300 -3.29 2.06 28.31
CA THR A 300 -3.87 2.60 29.55
C THR A 300 -3.02 2.21 30.75
N ALA A 301 -3.20 2.91 31.88
CA ALA A 301 -2.69 2.42 33.16
C ALA A 301 -3.18 0.99 33.43
N GLN A 302 -2.41 0.23 34.22
CA GLN A 302 -2.79 -1.11 34.62
C GLN A 302 -3.75 -1.05 35.81
N ALA A 303 -4.89 -1.75 35.71
CA ALA A 303 -5.77 -2.02 36.84
C ALA A 303 -5.41 -3.38 37.44
N THR A 304 -5.10 -3.41 38.74
CA THR A 304 -4.72 -4.63 39.46
C THR A 304 -5.85 -5.08 40.37
N ASN A 305 -6.15 -6.38 40.36
CA ASN A 305 -7.05 -7.04 41.29
C ASN A 305 -6.36 -8.25 41.92
N THR A 306 -6.27 -8.28 43.25
CA THR A 306 -5.70 -9.41 43.99
C THR A 306 -6.75 -10.49 44.17
N VAL A 307 -6.52 -11.66 43.55
CA VAL A 307 -7.45 -12.79 43.51
C VAL A 307 -7.06 -13.82 44.56
N ALA A 308 -7.96 -14.12 45.49
CA ALA A 308 -7.75 -15.10 46.55
C ALA A 308 -7.59 -16.53 45.99
N ALA A 309 -6.87 -17.38 46.72
CA ALA A 309 -6.67 -18.79 46.38
C ALA A 309 -8.02 -19.51 46.16
N GLY A 310 -8.11 -20.32 45.10
CA GLY A 310 -9.30 -21.09 44.73
C GLY A 310 -10.45 -20.30 44.09
N THR A 311 -10.33 -18.97 43.96
CA THR A 311 -11.41 -18.09 43.49
C THR A 311 -11.21 -17.61 42.04
N LEU A 312 -12.30 -17.17 41.41
CA LEU A 312 -12.29 -16.44 40.15
C LEU A 312 -12.17 -14.94 40.43
N GLY A 313 -11.27 -14.26 39.73
CA GLY A 313 -11.14 -12.82 39.78
C GLY A 313 -11.32 -12.18 38.41
N THR A 314 -11.69 -10.91 38.42
CA THR A 314 -11.83 -10.09 37.20
C THR A 314 -11.15 -8.75 37.42
N ALA A 315 -10.29 -8.34 36.50
CA ALA A 315 -9.70 -7.02 36.42
C ALA A 315 -10.20 -6.33 35.15
N THR A 316 -10.55 -5.05 35.24
CA THR A 316 -11.04 -4.27 34.11
C THR A 316 -10.07 -3.12 33.86
N ALA A 317 -9.54 -3.04 32.65
CA ALA A 317 -8.67 -1.98 32.21
C ALA A 317 -9.39 -0.63 32.29
N PRO A 318 -8.69 0.46 32.63
CA PRO A 318 -9.23 1.81 32.52
C PRO A 318 -9.74 2.10 31.10
N THR A 319 -10.74 2.95 30.98
CA THR A 319 -11.24 3.39 29.68
C THR A 319 -10.20 4.22 28.94
N CYS A 320 -10.15 4.08 27.61
CA CYS A 320 -9.32 4.93 26.77
C CYS A 320 -9.63 6.42 26.98
N ALA A 321 -8.60 7.27 26.86
CA ALA A 321 -8.79 8.71 26.87
C ALA A 321 -9.72 9.16 25.74
N ALA A 322 -10.38 10.32 25.90
CA ALA A 322 -11.31 10.85 24.91
C ALA A 322 -10.65 10.92 23.51
N GLY A 323 -11.34 10.41 22.49
CA GLY A 323 -10.86 10.37 21.11
C GLY A 323 -9.94 9.18 20.78
N TYR A 324 -9.69 8.26 21.72
CA TYR A 324 -9.00 6.99 21.45
C TYR A 324 -9.98 5.81 21.50
N THR A 325 -9.77 4.84 20.60
CA THR A 325 -10.58 3.61 20.50
C THR A 325 -9.76 2.41 21.00
N PRO A 326 -10.31 1.55 21.86
CA PRO A 326 -9.61 0.34 22.30
C PRO A 326 -9.46 -0.63 21.12
N VAL A 327 -8.24 -1.12 20.89
CA VAL A 327 -7.90 -2.07 19.81
C VAL A 327 -7.39 -3.41 20.34
N ALA A 328 -6.88 -3.46 21.58
CA ALA A 328 -6.45 -4.71 22.21
C ALA A 328 -6.61 -4.66 23.74
N THR A 329 -6.71 -5.84 24.34
CA THR A 329 -6.73 -6.05 25.80
C THR A 329 -5.47 -6.80 26.20
N ASN A 330 -4.74 -6.28 27.19
CA ASN A 330 -3.55 -6.90 27.74
C ASN A 330 -3.89 -7.43 29.14
N CYS A 331 -3.74 -8.73 29.34
CA CYS A 331 -3.97 -9.40 30.62
C CYS A 331 -2.66 -9.99 31.15
N GLU A 332 -2.32 -9.69 32.40
CA GLU A 332 -1.14 -10.20 33.08
C GLU A 332 -1.55 -10.85 34.41
N SER A 333 -0.89 -11.95 34.77
CA SER A 333 -1.09 -12.67 36.02
C SER A 333 0.24 -12.78 36.73
N SER A 334 0.27 -12.51 38.04
CA SER A 334 1.48 -12.67 38.86
C SER A 334 1.75 -14.12 39.26
N SER A 335 0.89 -15.07 38.88
CA SER A 335 1.03 -16.49 39.21
C SER A 335 0.81 -17.38 37.99
N PRO A 336 1.69 -18.37 37.75
CA PRO A 336 1.49 -19.36 36.69
C PRO A 336 0.32 -20.32 36.99
N GLN A 337 -0.13 -20.38 38.26
CA GLN A 337 -1.28 -21.19 38.67
C GLN A 337 -2.62 -20.45 38.49
N MET A 338 -2.61 -19.29 37.84
CA MET A 338 -3.79 -18.48 37.58
C MET A 338 -4.05 -18.35 36.06
N PRO A 339 -4.63 -19.37 35.41
CA PRO A 339 -4.97 -19.30 33.99
C PRO A 339 -6.09 -18.28 33.72
N PHE A 340 -5.95 -17.56 32.59
CA PHE A 340 -6.99 -16.67 32.10
C PHE A 340 -8.18 -17.48 31.57
N VAL A 341 -9.37 -17.06 31.97
CA VAL A 341 -10.67 -17.61 31.54
C VAL A 341 -11.28 -16.76 30.43
N PHE A 342 -11.02 -15.44 30.46
CA PHE A 342 -11.56 -14.48 29.50
C PHE A 342 -10.65 -13.27 29.36
N ALA A 343 -10.45 -12.79 28.13
CA ALA A 343 -9.68 -11.59 27.81
C ALA A 343 -10.28 -10.87 26.60
N SER A 344 -11.19 -9.93 26.83
CA SER A 344 -11.79 -9.12 25.74
C SER A 344 -12.41 -7.83 26.28
N GLY A 345 -12.47 -6.80 25.43
CA GLY A 345 -13.14 -5.52 25.75
C GLY A 345 -12.54 -4.78 26.96
N GLY A 346 -11.24 -4.94 27.23
CA GLY A 346 -10.59 -4.40 28.42
C GLY A 346 -10.80 -5.23 29.69
N VAL A 347 -11.51 -6.36 29.61
CA VAL A 347 -11.79 -7.21 30.77
C VAL A 347 -10.91 -8.45 30.74
N CYS A 348 -10.20 -8.67 31.83
CA CYS A 348 -9.40 -9.87 32.09
C CYS A 348 -10.05 -10.63 33.24
N SER A 349 -10.33 -11.92 33.05
CA SER A 349 -10.75 -12.81 34.14
C SER A 349 -9.85 -14.02 34.21
N ALA A 350 -9.47 -14.41 35.42
CA ALA A 350 -8.60 -15.55 35.67
C ALA A 350 -9.03 -16.27 36.94
N ARG A 351 -8.85 -17.59 36.97
CA ARG A 351 -9.12 -18.40 38.16
C ARG A 351 -7.81 -18.72 38.85
N ASN A 352 -7.68 -18.36 40.12
CA ASN A 352 -6.49 -18.68 40.89
C ASN A 352 -6.60 -20.12 41.44
N ASN A 353 -5.87 -21.06 40.84
CA ASN A 353 -5.79 -22.44 41.31
C ASN A 353 -4.64 -22.67 42.30
N GLY A 354 -3.87 -21.62 42.62
CA GLY A 354 -2.78 -21.69 43.57
C GLY A 354 -3.25 -21.66 45.02
N ALA A 355 -2.33 -21.96 45.93
CA ALA A 355 -2.58 -21.96 47.37
C ALA A 355 -2.47 -20.56 48.02
N ALA A 356 -1.99 -19.56 47.28
CA ALA A 356 -1.81 -18.18 47.74
C ALA A 356 -2.56 -17.19 46.83
N SER A 357 -2.84 -15.98 47.33
CA SER A 357 -3.41 -14.90 46.51
C SER A 357 -2.44 -14.48 45.41
N ALA A 358 -2.97 -14.11 44.24
CA ALA A 358 -2.19 -13.66 43.09
C ALA A 358 -2.83 -12.43 42.44
N ASP A 359 -2.03 -11.57 41.83
CA ASP A 359 -2.50 -10.34 41.20
C ASP A 359 -2.84 -10.57 39.73
N LEU A 360 -4.05 -10.16 39.35
CA LEU A 360 -4.54 -10.11 37.99
C LEU A 360 -4.52 -8.65 37.53
N ARG A 361 -3.83 -8.36 36.42
CA ARG A 361 -3.70 -7.01 35.87
C ARG A 361 -4.32 -6.91 34.49
N ALA A 362 -5.04 -5.81 34.26
CA ALA A 362 -5.68 -5.49 32.99
C ALA A 362 -5.25 -4.11 32.49
N SER A 363 -4.86 -4.03 31.22
CA SER A 363 -4.70 -2.76 30.49
C SER A 363 -5.26 -2.88 29.08
N ALA A 364 -5.51 -1.77 28.41
CA ALA A 364 -5.99 -1.73 27.03
C ALA A 364 -5.02 -0.92 26.15
N ASN A 365 -4.81 -1.39 24.92
CA ASN A 365 -4.16 -0.57 23.90
C ASN A 365 -5.25 0.23 23.19
N CYS A 366 -5.08 1.55 23.19
CA CYS A 366 -6.02 2.52 22.67
C CYS A 366 -5.35 3.27 21.53
N CYS A 367 -5.95 3.28 20.34
CA CYS A 367 -5.40 3.95 19.17
C CYS A 367 -6.38 4.97 18.59
N ARG A 368 -5.84 5.98 17.91
CA ARG A 368 -6.61 6.92 17.09
C ARG A 368 -5.84 7.32 15.85
N THR A 369 -6.53 7.77 14.82
CA THR A 369 -5.93 8.54 13.74
C THR A 369 -5.84 10.00 14.22
N ALA A 370 -4.66 10.61 14.14
CA ALA A 370 -4.60 12.06 14.23
C ALA A 370 -5.26 12.64 12.96
N PHE A 371 -5.89 13.81 13.07
CA PHE A 371 -6.40 14.57 11.93
C PHE A 371 -5.77 15.95 11.97
#